data_AF-A0A954X4Y8-F1
#
_entry.id   AF-A0A954X4Y8-F1
#
_cell.length_a   1.000
_cell.length_b   1.000
_cell.length_c   1.000
_cell.angle_alpha   90.00
_cell.angle_beta   90.00
_cell.angle_gamma   90.00
#
_symmetry.space_group_name_H-M   'P 1'
#
loop_
_entity.id
_entity.type
_entity.pdbx_description
1 polymer ?
#
loop_
_entity_poly.entity_id
_entity_poly.type
_entity_poly.pdbx_seq_one_letter_code
_entity_poly.pdbx_strand_id
1 'polypeptide(L)'
;FAFFVGDLGVANAVERMSGVIEGVDDDSKYVELARLSDGGDRTKARKNVEDLLNQHSECEMLVGIWAYNTPQIVNVVDDRMIREKTKVICFDAAQDAINGMGQGKVDVMVVQNPYQMGFDGVKLMHALATDDQTTVDGMYPDYAQEGERDLYRTELRVVAPDEGSPLTSDLFDESTIFFNYSEFQQWLKDRGLVSS
;
A
#
# COMPACT_ATOMS: atom_id res chain seq x y z
N PHE A 1 -6.51 9.98 -12.24
CA PHE A 1 -6.22 9.52 -10.87
C PHE A 1 -5.31 10.52 -10.19
N ALA A 2 -5.21 10.48 -8.86
CA ALA A 2 -4.29 11.34 -8.11
C ALA A 2 -3.68 10.61 -6.90
N PHE A 3 -2.47 11.02 -6.54
CA PHE A 3 -1.73 10.49 -5.40
C PHE A 3 -1.81 11.43 -4.20
N PHE A 4 -1.98 10.85 -3.01
CA PHE A 4 -1.95 11.54 -1.72
C PHE A 4 -0.85 10.93 -0.87
N VAL A 5 0.06 11.76 -0.37
CA VAL A 5 1.28 11.31 0.28
C VAL A 5 1.79 12.37 1.24
N GLY A 6 2.56 12.02 2.27
CA GLY A 6 3.16 13.04 3.12
C GLY A 6 4.36 13.72 2.48
N ASP A 7 5.27 12.96 1.87
CA ASP A 7 6.49 13.51 1.28
C ASP A 7 6.76 12.87 -0.10
N LEU A 8 7.04 13.71 -1.09
CA LEU A 8 7.32 13.30 -2.47
C LEU A 8 8.78 12.88 -2.69
N GLY A 9 9.68 13.23 -1.77
CA GLY A 9 11.12 13.02 -1.90
C GLY A 9 11.64 11.75 -1.25
N VAL A 10 10.84 11.02 -0.49
CA VAL A 10 11.28 9.78 0.18
C VAL A 10 11.15 8.58 -0.75
N ALA A 11 12.16 7.70 -0.73
CA ALA A 11 12.31 6.62 -1.69
C ALA A 11 11.06 5.72 -1.77
N ASN A 12 10.51 5.28 -0.64
CA ASN A 12 9.32 4.43 -0.62
C ASN A 12 8.09 5.10 -1.28
N ALA A 13 7.91 6.41 -1.11
CA ALA A 13 6.81 7.14 -1.74
C ALA A 13 7.00 7.22 -3.26
N VAL A 14 8.23 7.53 -3.69
CA VAL A 14 8.59 7.56 -5.11
C VAL A 14 8.35 6.20 -5.75
N GLU A 15 8.88 5.12 -5.16
CA GLU A 15 8.74 3.75 -5.67
C GLU A 15 7.28 3.29 -5.72
N ARG A 16 6.48 3.54 -4.67
CA ARG A 16 5.05 3.21 -4.66
C ARG A 16 4.29 3.92 -5.78
N MET A 17 4.54 5.22 -5.99
CA MET A 17 3.90 5.98 -7.06
C MET A 17 4.37 5.51 -8.44
N SER A 18 5.67 5.28 -8.63
CA SER A 18 6.22 4.75 -9.89
C SER A 18 5.61 3.41 -10.25
N GLY A 19 5.49 2.48 -9.30
CA GLY A 19 4.85 1.19 -9.56
C GLY A 19 3.39 1.31 -10.01
N VAL A 20 2.62 2.26 -9.45
CA VAL A 20 1.25 2.52 -9.94
C VAL A 20 1.27 3.09 -11.36
N ILE A 21 2.19 4.00 -11.66
CA ILE A 21 2.30 4.62 -13.00
C ILE A 21 2.68 3.56 -14.03
N GLU A 22 3.69 2.74 -13.76
CA GLU A 22 4.12 1.64 -14.62
C GLU A 22 2.96 0.67 -14.89
N GLY A 23 2.15 0.38 -13.87
CA GLY A 23 0.97 -0.48 -14.02
C GLY A 23 -0.14 0.08 -14.91
N VAL A 24 -0.14 1.39 -15.19
CA VAL A 24 -1.18 2.05 -16.03
C VAL A 24 -0.63 2.70 -17.30
N ASP A 25 0.69 2.69 -17.52
CA ASP A 25 1.39 3.50 -18.54
C ASP A 25 0.88 3.24 -19.98
N ASP A 26 0.45 2.01 -20.26
CA ASP A 26 -0.03 1.61 -21.60
C ASP A 26 -1.52 1.90 -21.86
N ASP A 27 -2.28 2.42 -20.89
CA ASP A 27 -3.69 2.75 -21.06
C ASP A 27 -3.96 4.25 -20.87
N SER A 28 -4.07 4.94 -22.02
CA SER A 28 -4.39 6.37 -22.13
C SER A 28 -5.65 6.84 -21.37
N LYS A 29 -6.50 5.93 -20.89
CA LYS A 29 -7.63 6.26 -20.01
C LYS A 29 -7.18 6.68 -18.61
N TYR A 30 -6.01 6.26 -18.16
CA TYR A 30 -5.46 6.62 -16.86
C TYR A 30 -4.55 7.84 -16.99
N VAL A 31 -5.10 9.00 -16.63
CA VAL A 31 -4.34 10.26 -16.60
C VAL A 31 -4.00 10.62 -15.16
N GLU A 32 -2.71 10.83 -14.87
CA GLU A 32 -2.27 11.39 -13.59
C GLU A 32 -2.62 12.88 -13.53
N LEU A 33 -3.46 13.26 -12.56
CA LEU A 33 -3.90 14.65 -12.39
C LEU A 33 -3.00 15.43 -11.43
N ALA A 34 -2.57 14.79 -10.34
CA ALA A 34 -1.77 15.43 -9.30
C ALA A 34 -1.06 14.43 -8.38
N ARG A 35 0.03 14.91 -7.76
CA ARG A 35 0.67 14.34 -6.56
C ARG A 35 0.62 15.35 -5.44
N LEU A 36 -0.07 15.04 -4.35
CA LEU A 36 -0.41 16.00 -3.31
C LEU A 36 0.29 15.66 -1.99
N SER A 37 1.37 16.39 -1.71
CA SER A 37 2.12 16.29 -0.45
C SER A 37 1.40 17.02 0.69
N ASP A 38 1.21 16.34 1.81
CA ASP A 38 0.62 16.90 3.04
C ASP A 38 1.63 17.14 4.18
N GLY A 39 2.87 16.65 4.07
CA GLY A 39 3.92 16.84 5.07
C GLY A 39 3.68 16.10 6.39
N GLY A 40 2.82 15.07 6.41
CA GLY A 40 2.42 14.37 7.64
C GLY A 40 1.24 15.03 8.36
N ASP A 41 0.69 16.12 7.82
CA ASP A 41 -0.44 16.84 8.41
C ASP A 41 -1.77 16.26 7.89
N ARG A 42 -2.53 15.62 8.80
CA ARG A 42 -3.82 15.00 8.47
C ARG A 42 -4.89 16.00 8.02
N THR A 43 -4.87 17.22 8.55
CA THR A 43 -5.80 18.29 8.13
C THR A 43 -5.48 18.70 6.71
N LYS A 44 -4.20 18.87 6.37
CA LYS A 44 -3.76 19.15 5.01
C LYS A 44 -4.02 17.98 4.08
N ALA A 45 -3.83 16.73 4.53
CA ALA A 45 -4.14 15.54 3.75
C ALA A 45 -5.62 15.50 3.34
N ARG A 46 -6.53 15.79 4.27
CA ARG A 46 -7.96 15.91 3.97
C ARG A 46 -8.24 17.06 3.01
N LYS A 47 -7.68 18.25 3.27
CA LYS A 47 -7.84 19.42 2.41
C LYS A 47 -7.36 19.16 0.98
N ASN A 48 -6.26 18.44 0.80
CA ASN A 48 -5.75 18.06 -0.51
C ASN A 48 -6.80 17.25 -1.30
N VAL A 49 -7.49 16.29 -0.66
CA VAL A 49 -8.56 15.51 -1.32
C VAL A 49 -9.73 16.42 -1.71
N GLU A 50 -10.15 17.30 -0.80
CA GLU A 50 -11.23 18.25 -1.07
C GLU A 50 -10.90 19.21 -2.23
N ASP A 51 -9.71 19.80 -2.20
CA ASP A 51 -9.25 20.77 -3.21
C ASP A 51 -9.05 20.09 -4.57
N LEU A 52 -8.56 18.85 -4.61
CA LEU A 52 -8.48 18.06 -5.84
C LEU A 52 -9.88 17.85 -6.42
N LEU A 53 -10.83 17.33 -5.64
CA LEU A 53 -12.17 17.00 -6.13
C LEU A 53 -13.01 18.24 -6.48
N ASN A 54 -12.65 19.42 -5.95
CA ASN A 54 -13.22 20.69 -6.36
C ASN A 54 -12.71 21.15 -7.74
N GLN A 55 -11.43 20.88 -8.05
CA GLN A 55 -10.82 21.25 -9.33
C GLN A 55 -11.06 20.19 -10.41
N HIS A 56 -11.12 18.93 -10.01
CA HIS A 56 -11.19 17.73 -10.85
C HIS A 56 -12.30 16.81 -10.38
N SER A 57 -13.56 17.24 -10.56
CA SER A 57 -14.75 16.47 -10.16
C SER A 57 -14.92 15.14 -10.92
N GLU A 58 -14.19 15.00 -12.03
CA GLU A 58 -14.04 13.81 -12.87
C GLU A 58 -12.98 12.82 -12.35
N CYS A 59 -12.23 13.15 -11.29
CA CYS A 59 -11.26 12.22 -10.74
C CYS A 59 -11.97 11.04 -10.05
N GLU A 60 -11.89 9.86 -10.67
CA GLU A 60 -12.55 8.64 -10.19
C GLU A 60 -11.61 7.70 -9.42
N MET A 61 -10.32 7.99 -9.30
CA MET A 61 -9.36 7.12 -8.62
C MET A 61 -8.43 7.92 -7.72
N LEU A 62 -8.49 7.61 -6.42
CA LEU A 62 -7.76 8.27 -5.35
C LEU A 62 -6.80 7.27 -4.71
N VAL A 63 -5.50 7.55 -4.77
CA VAL A 63 -4.45 6.63 -4.33
C VAL A 63 -3.76 7.18 -3.08
N GLY A 64 -3.97 6.53 -1.93
CA GLY A 64 -3.31 6.86 -0.68
C GLY A 64 -1.97 6.13 -0.54
N ILE A 65 -0.86 6.87 -0.51
CA ILE A 65 0.49 6.30 -0.52
C ILE A 65 0.96 5.89 0.88
N TRP A 66 0.52 6.56 1.94
CA TRP A 66 0.80 6.17 3.32
C TRP A 66 -0.47 5.85 4.11
N ALA A 67 -0.31 5.05 5.16
CA ALA A 67 -1.38 4.58 6.04
C ALA A 67 -2.45 5.63 6.43
N TYR A 68 -2.06 6.87 6.75
CA TYR A 68 -3.01 7.89 7.20
C TYR A 68 -3.73 8.64 6.06
N ASN A 69 -3.31 8.46 4.81
CA ASN A 69 -3.98 9.12 3.67
C ASN A 69 -5.37 8.50 3.43
N THR A 70 -5.50 7.17 3.53
CA THR A 70 -6.74 6.44 3.24
C THR A 70 -7.93 6.91 4.07
N PRO A 71 -7.83 7.07 5.42
CA PRO A 71 -8.96 7.56 6.19
C PRO A 71 -9.42 8.95 5.77
N GLN A 72 -8.50 9.84 5.36
CA GLN A 72 -8.87 11.17 4.89
C GLN A 72 -9.57 11.11 3.52
N ILE A 73 -9.10 10.26 2.62
CA ILE A 73 -9.75 10.01 1.33
C ILE A 73 -11.18 9.49 1.55
N VAL A 74 -11.33 8.44 2.35
CA VAL A 74 -12.63 7.81 2.65
C VAL A 74 -13.60 8.82 3.25
N ASN A 75 -13.16 9.61 4.23
CA ASN A 75 -14.03 10.62 4.86
C ASN A 75 -14.55 11.64 3.83
N VAL A 76 -13.70 12.13 2.92
CA VAL A 76 -14.13 13.11 1.90
C VAL A 76 -15.04 12.49 0.85
N VAL A 77 -14.79 11.24 0.47
CA VAL A 77 -15.65 10.48 -0.47
C VAL A 77 -17.04 10.28 0.12
N ASP A 78 -17.13 9.90 1.40
CA ASP A 78 -18.38 9.74 2.13
C ASP A 78 -19.12 11.09 2.27
N ASP A 79 -18.43 12.14 2.72
CA ASP A 79 -19.02 13.47 2.91
C ASP A 79 -19.60 14.05 1.61
N ARG A 80 -18.99 13.71 0.47
CA ARG A 80 -19.46 14.11 -0.86
C ARG A 80 -20.47 13.15 -1.47
N MET A 81 -20.71 11.99 -0.86
CA MET A 81 -21.61 10.94 -1.35
C MET A 81 -21.24 10.47 -2.77
N ILE A 82 -19.94 10.31 -3.06
CA ILE A 82 -19.42 9.94 -4.39
C ILE A 82 -18.84 8.52 -4.46
N ARG A 83 -19.05 7.69 -3.44
CA ARG A 83 -18.44 6.35 -3.33
C ARG A 83 -18.64 5.47 -4.58
N GLU A 84 -19.85 5.46 -5.13
CA GLU A 84 -20.20 4.62 -6.30
C GLU A 84 -19.34 4.88 -7.54
N LYS A 85 -18.82 6.11 -7.70
CA LYS A 85 -17.98 6.50 -8.84
C LYS A 85 -16.50 6.67 -8.49
N THR A 86 -16.11 6.43 -7.24
CA THR A 86 -14.74 6.68 -6.78
C THR A 86 -14.09 5.39 -6.33
N LYS A 87 -12.99 5.03 -6.98
CA LYS A 87 -12.06 3.98 -6.56
C LYS A 87 -11.06 4.51 -5.55
N VAL A 88 -10.95 3.82 -4.42
CA VAL A 88 -10.01 4.13 -3.33
C VAL A 88 -9.00 3.00 -3.24
N ILE A 89 -7.76 3.30 -3.61
CA ILE A 89 -6.61 2.39 -3.56
C ILE A 89 -5.69 2.90 -2.46
N CYS A 90 -5.16 2.02 -1.62
CA CYS A 90 -4.18 2.45 -0.63
C CYS A 90 -3.05 1.48 -0.37
N PHE A 91 -1.98 2.03 0.17
CA PHE A 91 -0.88 1.29 0.76
C PHE A 91 -1.02 1.23 2.28
N ASP A 92 -0.38 0.22 2.85
CA ASP A 92 -0.45 -0.14 4.25
C ASP A 92 -1.87 -0.62 4.65
N ALA A 93 -2.01 -1.18 5.85
CA ALA A 93 -3.27 -1.68 6.37
C ALA A 93 -3.63 -0.98 7.67
N ALA A 94 -3.75 0.35 7.66
CA ALA A 94 -4.22 1.11 8.83
C ALA A 94 -5.58 0.57 9.31
N GLN A 95 -5.84 0.58 10.62
CA GLN A 95 -7.06 -0.03 11.17
C GLN A 95 -8.33 0.56 10.55
N ASP A 96 -8.33 1.87 10.29
CA ASP A 96 -9.42 2.57 9.63
C ASP A 96 -9.57 2.17 8.15
N ALA A 97 -8.47 1.85 7.44
CA ALA A 97 -8.52 1.34 6.08
C ALA A 97 -9.10 -0.08 6.03
N ILE A 98 -8.70 -0.94 6.98
CA ILE A 98 -9.26 -2.30 7.14
C ILE A 98 -10.77 -2.21 7.41
N ASN A 99 -11.18 -1.35 8.35
CA ASN A 99 -12.59 -1.13 8.65
C ASN A 99 -13.33 -0.55 7.43
N GLY A 100 -12.70 0.38 6.72
CA GLY A 100 -13.22 0.98 5.50
C GLY A 100 -13.48 -0.04 4.40
N MET A 101 -12.57 -1.00 4.18
CA MET A 101 -12.78 -2.10 3.23
C MET A 101 -13.99 -2.95 3.61
N GLY A 102 -14.12 -3.34 4.88
CA GLY A 102 -15.29 -4.10 5.36
C GLY A 102 -16.61 -3.34 5.25
N GLN A 103 -16.56 -2.01 5.19
CA GLN A 103 -17.71 -1.13 4.93
C GLN A 103 -17.91 -0.84 3.43
N GLY A 104 -17.12 -1.47 2.56
CA GLY A 104 -17.18 -1.27 1.12
C GLY A 104 -16.64 0.08 0.64
N LYS A 105 -15.79 0.77 1.42
CA LYS A 105 -15.26 2.12 1.15
C LYS A 105 -13.84 2.16 0.57
N VAL A 106 -13.15 1.02 0.60
CA VAL A 106 -11.79 0.85 0.06
C VAL A 106 -11.83 -0.33 -0.92
N ASP A 107 -11.29 -0.14 -2.12
CA ASP A 107 -11.33 -1.12 -3.20
C ASP A 107 -10.10 -2.04 -3.20
N VAL A 108 -8.93 -1.53 -2.80
CA VAL A 108 -7.67 -2.28 -2.77
C VAL A 108 -6.76 -1.79 -1.64
N MET A 109 -6.16 -2.70 -0.89
CA MET A 109 -5.04 -2.42 0.02
C MET A 109 -3.78 -3.17 -0.43
N VAL A 110 -2.66 -2.46 -0.54
CA VAL A 110 -1.32 -3.02 -0.74
C VAL A 110 -0.59 -3.02 0.60
N VAL A 111 -0.50 -4.19 1.22
CA VAL A 111 -0.13 -4.36 2.63
C VAL A 111 1.28 -4.93 2.74
N GLN A 112 2.17 -4.19 3.39
CA GLN A 112 3.51 -4.64 3.74
C GLN A 112 3.52 -5.52 4.99
N ASN A 113 4.68 -6.12 5.30
CA ASN A 113 4.89 -6.92 6.50
C ASN A 113 5.95 -6.29 7.44
N PRO A 114 5.64 -5.20 8.16
CA PRO A 114 6.62 -4.53 9.02
C PRO A 114 7.15 -5.42 10.16
N TYR A 115 6.35 -6.39 10.61
CA TYR A 115 6.81 -7.40 11.58
C TYR A 115 7.94 -8.24 10.99
N GLN A 116 7.78 -8.75 9.77
CA GLN A 116 8.81 -9.52 9.08
C GLN A 116 10.05 -8.68 8.81
N MET A 117 9.88 -7.42 8.38
CA MET A 117 11.01 -6.50 8.19
C MET A 117 11.84 -6.36 9.47
N GLY A 118 11.18 -6.16 10.62
CA GLY A 118 11.85 -6.09 11.92
C GLY A 118 12.51 -7.40 12.32
N PHE A 119 11.80 -8.53 12.17
CA PHE A 119 12.30 -9.85 12.53
C PHE A 119 13.53 -10.24 11.70
N ASP A 120 13.44 -10.16 10.37
CA ASP A 120 14.52 -10.52 9.45
C ASP A 120 15.71 -9.57 9.59
N GLY A 121 15.46 -8.27 9.82
CA GLY A 121 16.52 -7.30 10.11
C GLY A 121 17.30 -7.66 11.38
N VAL A 122 16.61 -7.97 12.49
CA VAL A 122 17.29 -8.38 13.74
C VAL A 122 17.98 -9.73 13.58
N LYS A 123 17.35 -10.68 12.88
CA LYS A 123 17.95 -11.98 12.57
C LYS A 123 19.26 -11.84 11.80
N LEU A 124 19.29 -10.99 10.76
CA LEU A 124 20.49 -10.70 10.00
C LEU A 124 21.56 -10.03 10.85
N MET A 125 21.20 -9.00 11.62
CA MET A 125 22.14 -8.32 12.53
C MET A 125 22.75 -9.27 13.56
N HIS A 126 21.93 -10.18 14.13
CA HIS A 126 22.41 -11.20 15.05
C HIS A 126 23.39 -12.15 14.34
N ALA A 127 23.03 -12.68 13.18
CA ALA A 127 23.88 -13.60 12.42
C ALA A 127 25.25 -12.98 12.10
N LEU A 128 25.27 -11.72 11.65
CA LEU A 128 26.51 -10.97 11.41
C LEU A 128 27.33 -10.75 12.69
N ALA A 129 26.67 -10.44 13.82
CA ALA A 129 27.36 -10.22 15.09
C ALA A 129 27.93 -11.50 15.73
N THR A 130 27.43 -12.67 15.34
CA THR A 130 27.87 -13.98 15.85
C THR A 130 28.62 -14.83 14.82
N ASP A 131 29.01 -14.24 13.68
CA ASP A 131 29.67 -14.93 12.56
C ASP A 131 28.90 -16.18 12.05
N ASP A 132 27.56 -16.15 12.09
CA ASP A 132 26.71 -17.23 11.57
C ASP A 132 26.52 -17.08 10.05
N GLN A 133 27.51 -17.55 9.30
CA GLN A 133 27.49 -17.49 7.84
C GLN A 133 26.38 -18.34 7.21
N THR A 134 25.93 -19.42 7.88
CA THR A 134 24.85 -20.26 7.35
C THR A 134 23.54 -19.48 7.26
N THR A 135 23.23 -18.66 8.27
CA THR A 135 22.06 -17.78 8.21
C THR A 135 22.22 -16.68 7.16
N VAL A 136 23.39 -16.06 7.04
CA VAL A 136 23.65 -15.01 6.05
C VAL A 136 23.50 -15.55 4.63
N ASP A 137 24.16 -16.66 4.30
CA ASP A 137 24.09 -17.29 2.97
C ASP A 137 22.67 -17.78 2.66
N GLY A 138 21.94 -18.27 3.67
CA GLY A 138 20.54 -18.65 3.51
C GLY A 138 19.61 -17.48 3.20
N MET A 139 19.92 -16.27 3.71
CA MET A 139 19.16 -15.05 3.41
C MET A 139 19.58 -14.40 2.11
N TYR A 140 20.86 -14.48 1.74
CA TYR A 140 21.43 -13.87 0.55
C TYR A 140 22.27 -14.88 -0.26
N PRO A 141 21.66 -15.90 -0.87
CA PRO A 141 22.39 -16.96 -1.57
C PRO A 141 23.21 -16.46 -2.76
N ASP A 142 22.78 -15.36 -3.37
CA ASP A 142 23.42 -14.74 -4.55
C ASP A 142 23.95 -13.33 -4.25
N TYR A 143 24.36 -13.05 -3.00
CA TYR A 143 24.77 -11.71 -2.55
C TYR A 143 25.76 -11.03 -3.50
N ALA A 144 25.47 -9.78 -3.86
CA ALA A 144 26.41 -8.87 -4.48
C ALA A 144 26.00 -7.42 -4.22
N GLN A 145 26.97 -6.51 -4.16
CA GLN A 145 26.75 -5.05 -4.06
C GLN A 145 26.35 -4.42 -5.41
N GLU A 146 25.73 -5.21 -6.29
CA GLU A 146 25.33 -4.81 -7.63
C GLU A 146 23.89 -5.26 -7.91
N GLY A 147 23.09 -4.34 -8.44
CA GLY A 147 21.68 -4.56 -8.68
C GLY A 147 20.91 -4.61 -7.36
N GLU A 148 20.03 -5.59 -7.23
CA GLU A 148 19.17 -5.77 -6.05
C GLU A 148 19.58 -7.01 -5.22
N ARG A 149 20.80 -7.51 -5.44
CA ARG A 149 21.30 -8.76 -4.81
C ARG A 149 21.71 -8.59 -3.35
N ASP A 150 21.66 -7.37 -2.84
CA ASP A 150 21.79 -7.02 -1.42
C ASP A 150 20.44 -6.64 -0.79
N LEU A 151 19.34 -6.69 -1.56
CA LEU A 151 17.99 -6.41 -1.07
C LEU A 151 17.29 -7.70 -0.64
N TYR A 152 16.85 -7.75 0.62
CA TYR A 152 15.98 -8.80 1.12
C TYR A 152 14.52 -8.36 1.05
N ARG A 153 13.75 -8.97 0.16
CA ARG A 153 12.34 -8.63 -0.04
C ARG A 153 11.46 -9.38 0.96
N THR A 154 10.76 -8.62 1.80
CA THR A 154 9.70 -9.18 2.64
C THR A 154 8.43 -9.38 1.85
N GLU A 155 7.54 -10.22 2.37
CA GLU A 155 6.26 -10.52 1.74
C GLU A 155 5.41 -9.26 1.53
N LEU A 156 4.80 -9.16 0.34
CA LEU A 156 3.81 -8.16 -0.02
C LEU A 156 2.44 -8.83 -0.17
N ARG A 157 1.40 -8.17 0.35
CA ARG A 157 0.01 -8.64 0.23
C ARG A 157 -0.82 -7.65 -0.56
N VAL A 158 -1.71 -8.17 -1.41
CA VAL A 158 -2.82 -7.39 -1.97
C VAL A 158 -4.10 -7.90 -1.35
N VAL A 159 -4.90 -6.99 -0.80
CA VAL A 159 -6.18 -7.30 -0.18
C VAL A 159 -7.30 -6.60 -0.94
N ALA A 160 -8.35 -7.34 -1.24
CA ALA A 160 -9.55 -6.84 -1.93
C ALA A 160 -10.84 -7.22 -1.19
N PRO A 161 -11.97 -6.54 -1.45
CA PRO A 161 -13.27 -6.94 -0.93
C PRO A 161 -13.65 -8.38 -1.30
N ASP A 162 -14.41 -9.06 -0.42
CA ASP A 162 -14.87 -10.43 -0.64
C ASP A 162 -15.79 -10.57 -1.86
N GLU A 163 -16.58 -9.53 -2.17
CA GLU A 163 -17.54 -9.51 -3.27
C GLU A 163 -17.36 -8.26 -4.14
N GLY A 164 -17.67 -8.39 -5.43
CA GLY A 164 -17.67 -7.26 -6.38
C GLY A 164 -16.30 -6.76 -6.81
N SER A 165 -15.21 -7.31 -6.25
CA SER A 165 -13.86 -7.06 -6.74
C SER A 165 -13.61 -7.81 -8.05
N PRO A 166 -13.03 -7.17 -9.08
CA PRO A 166 -12.56 -7.85 -10.28
C PRO A 166 -11.18 -8.50 -10.07
N LEU A 167 -10.53 -8.30 -8.92
CA LEU A 167 -9.18 -8.80 -8.67
C LEU A 167 -9.19 -10.27 -8.28
N THR A 168 -8.25 -11.01 -8.85
CA THR A 168 -8.00 -12.42 -8.57
C THR A 168 -6.50 -12.66 -8.46
N SER A 169 -6.11 -13.74 -7.78
CA SER A 169 -4.69 -14.02 -7.46
C SER A 169 -3.80 -14.19 -8.69
N ASP A 170 -4.35 -14.62 -9.83
CA ASP A 170 -3.63 -14.82 -11.09
C ASP A 170 -3.17 -13.52 -11.76
N LEU A 171 -3.62 -12.36 -11.27
CA LEU A 171 -3.15 -11.05 -11.72
C LEU A 171 -1.81 -10.63 -11.10
N PHE A 172 -1.29 -11.39 -10.12
CA PHE A 172 -0.10 -11.04 -9.37
C PHE A 172 1.01 -12.08 -9.54
N ASP A 173 2.26 -11.65 -9.35
CA ASP A 173 3.41 -12.55 -9.31
C ASP A 173 3.26 -13.60 -8.21
N GLU A 174 3.86 -14.78 -8.41
CA GLU A 174 3.80 -15.90 -7.45
C GLU A 174 4.29 -15.53 -6.03
N SER A 175 5.12 -14.49 -5.91
CA SER A 175 5.64 -13.98 -4.64
C SER A 175 4.67 -13.03 -3.91
N THR A 176 3.62 -12.57 -4.57
CA THR A 176 2.61 -11.69 -3.99
C THR A 176 1.46 -12.51 -3.42
N ILE A 177 1.16 -12.30 -2.15
CA ILE A 177 0.03 -12.97 -1.51
C ILE A 177 -1.24 -12.16 -1.79
N PHE A 178 -2.23 -12.80 -2.40
CA PHE A 178 -3.56 -12.22 -2.56
C PHE A 178 -4.48 -12.73 -1.47
N PHE A 179 -5.24 -11.83 -0.84
CA PHE A 179 -6.30 -12.16 0.09
C PHE A 179 -7.58 -11.41 -0.25
N ASN A 180 -8.70 -12.10 -0.08
CA ASN A 180 -9.97 -11.42 0.13
C ASN A 180 -10.04 -10.88 1.57
N TYR A 181 -10.93 -9.92 1.80
CA TYR A 181 -11.06 -9.21 3.08
C TYR A 181 -11.19 -10.18 4.27
N SER A 182 -12.08 -11.17 4.17
CA SER A 182 -12.30 -12.16 5.23
C SER A 182 -11.07 -13.02 5.52
N GLU A 183 -10.30 -13.38 4.49
CA GLU A 183 -9.05 -14.14 4.63
C GLU A 183 -7.98 -13.30 5.35
N PHE A 184 -7.87 -12.01 4.99
CA PHE A 184 -6.95 -11.10 5.63
C PHE A 184 -7.30 -10.87 7.11
N GLN A 185 -8.58 -10.74 7.45
CA GLN A 185 -9.01 -10.64 8.85
C GLN A 185 -8.68 -11.90 9.65
N GLN A 186 -8.91 -13.07 9.07
CA GLN A 186 -8.57 -14.33 9.71
C GLN A 186 -7.05 -14.45 9.92
N TRP A 187 -6.26 -14.06 8.92
CA TRP A 187 -4.80 -14.04 9.00
C TRP A 187 -4.27 -13.14 10.12
N LEU A 188 -4.84 -11.94 10.28
CA LEU A 188 -4.52 -11.02 11.37
C LEU A 188 -4.85 -11.64 12.73
N LYS A 189 -6.05 -12.21 12.86
CA LYS A 189 -6.55 -12.83 14.09
C LYS A 189 -5.68 -14.00 14.54
N ASP A 190 -5.30 -14.89 13.62
CA ASP A 190 -4.48 -16.08 13.92
C ASP A 190 -3.08 -15.73 14.44
N ARG A 191 -2.60 -14.52 14.14
CA ARG A 191 -1.29 -14.03 14.57
C ARG A 191 -1.37 -13.04 15.71
N GLY A 192 -2.57 -12.75 16.23
CA GLY A 192 -2.78 -11.73 17.26
C GLY A 192 -2.32 -10.33 16.81
N LEU A 193 -2.32 -10.08 15.49
CA LEU A 193 -1.90 -8.81 14.92
C LEU A 193 -3.07 -7.83 14.98
N VAL A 194 -2.78 -6.66 15.54
CA VAL A 194 -3.63 -5.47 15.42
C VAL A 194 -2.93 -4.49 14.51
N SER A 195 -3.68 -3.82 13.65
CA SER A 195 -3.12 -2.76 12.83
C SER A 195 -2.60 -1.62 13.71
N SER A 196 -1.42 -1.11 13.39
CA SER A 196 -0.76 0.04 14.05
C SER A 196 -1.18 1.36 13.45
#